data_AF-A0A380LSB5-F1
#
_entry.id   AF-A0A380LSB5-F1
#
_cell.length_a   1.000
_cell.length_b   1.000
_cell.length_c   1.000
_cell.angle_alpha   90.00
_cell.angle_beta   90.00
_cell.angle_gamma   90.00
#
_symmetry.space_group_name_H-M   'P 1'
#
loop_
_entity.id
_entity.type
_entity.pdbx_description
1 polymer ?
#
loop_
_entity_poly.entity_id
_entity_poly.type
_entity_poly.pdbx_seq_one_letter_code
_entity_poly.pdbx_strand_id
1 'polypeptide(L)'
;MIQFFQKNIEPNKKLKTFEIIVLILLIIGSIVSYGVGLSKVHSNVGNLQFVQSLQMTRDTELEDYDGEENAMCDVTYRNGDKELVITLPYEEYEQLDSETITAYEFESANGTKLYFDHEDVSQQEAQYSYEQTMANQSMPIFNFANASIILVLSLLIMMLFSRQFTTYEKSWFMSIMVLATIFSVLFPEESANGINGILIMLLYLLDTFLNILCELLISKQSRYNFLVSVLVEITEIVMSLVLMYRFATLATTLLFWLPIDIISYINWSRHKDEKESELTVVRRLKGWQEVLVIAGIIVWTVVIGYFISGLDITTDFYHNQTLETAVVYIDACASAVGIANGLFIFFRFREQWIAWYICAALEAVINIISGQYVLLILKLGYFTNTTYGYIKWSKYIKSHQEQEKLSIF
;
A
#
# COMPACT_ATOMS: atom_id res chain seq x y z
N MET A 1 -6.37 -24.17 21.23
CA MET A 1 -5.62 -23.59 20.09
C MET A 1 -5.04 -24.67 19.17
N ILE A 2 -4.25 -25.63 19.66
CA ILE A 2 -3.63 -26.69 18.82
C ILE A 2 -4.66 -27.57 18.07
N GLN A 3 -5.73 -28.01 18.74
CA GLN A 3 -6.78 -28.83 18.11
C GLN A 3 -7.57 -28.09 17.01
N PHE A 4 -7.69 -26.76 17.10
CA PHE A 4 -8.38 -25.94 16.11
C PHE A 4 -7.57 -25.89 14.80
N PHE A 5 -6.27 -25.63 14.89
CA PHE A 5 -5.38 -25.64 13.72
C PHE A 5 -5.24 -27.04 13.11
N GLN A 6 -5.14 -28.10 13.92
CA GLN A 6 -5.13 -29.47 13.41
C GLN A 6 -6.38 -29.82 12.59
N LYS A 7 -7.52 -29.20 12.88
CA LYS A 7 -8.77 -29.39 12.14
C LYS A 7 -8.83 -28.56 10.85
N ASN A 8 -8.07 -27.47 10.72
CA ASN A 8 -8.18 -26.53 9.60
C ASN A 8 -6.95 -26.52 8.67
N ILE A 9 -5.85 -27.13 9.09
CA ILE A 9 -4.60 -27.24 8.32
C ILE A 9 -4.77 -28.05 7.05
N GLU A 10 -3.90 -27.80 6.07
CA GLU A 10 -3.84 -28.50 4.78
C GLU A 10 -3.90 -30.03 4.95
N PRO A 11 -5.00 -30.68 4.51
CA PRO A 11 -5.17 -32.12 4.67
C PRO A 11 -4.26 -32.94 3.76
N ASN A 12 -3.87 -32.41 2.59
CA ASN A 12 -2.99 -33.11 1.67
C ASN A 12 -1.54 -33.07 2.17
N LYS A 13 -1.05 -34.22 2.65
CA LYS A 13 0.31 -34.34 3.19
C LYS A 13 1.40 -33.89 2.22
N LYS A 14 1.27 -34.18 0.91
CA LYS A 14 2.28 -33.78 -0.09
C LYS A 14 2.32 -32.28 -0.27
N LEU A 15 1.15 -31.66 -0.41
CA LEU A 15 1.01 -30.21 -0.56
C LEU A 15 1.52 -29.49 0.69
N LYS A 16 1.12 -29.93 1.88
CA LYS A 16 1.60 -29.36 3.15
C LYS A 16 3.13 -29.45 3.29
N THR A 17 3.74 -30.58 2.94
CA THR A 17 5.20 -30.69 2.97
C THR A 17 5.86 -29.72 1.99
N PHE A 18 5.29 -29.56 0.78
CA PHE A 18 5.77 -28.58 -0.18
C PHE A 18 5.65 -27.14 0.35
N GLU A 19 4.49 -26.76 0.91
CA GLU A 19 4.26 -25.45 1.51
C GLU A 19 5.27 -25.16 2.65
N ILE A 20 5.55 -26.15 3.50
CA ILE A 20 6.57 -26.02 4.57
C ILE A 20 7.96 -25.81 3.99
N ILE A 21 8.33 -26.52 2.92
CA ILE A 21 9.64 -26.34 2.27
C ILE A 21 9.75 -24.93 1.70
N VAL A 22 8.73 -24.46 0.97
CA VAL A 22 8.69 -23.10 0.40
C VAL A 22 8.78 -22.06 1.51
N LEU A 23 8.05 -22.25 2.60
CA LEU A 23 8.08 -21.38 3.77
C LEU A 23 9.50 -21.27 4.36
N ILE A 24 10.19 -22.40 4.55
CA ILE A 24 11.57 -22.42 5.06
C ILE A 24 12.50 -21.68 4.09
N LEU A 25 12.37 -21.91 2.78
CA LEU A 25 13.17 -21.24 1.78
C LEU A 25 12.96 -19.72 1.78
N LEU A 26 11.71 -19.25 1.91
CA LEU A 26 11.41 -17.82 2.02
C LEU A 26 11.98 -17.19 3.29
N ILE A 27 11.92 -17.89 4.44
CA ILE A 27 12.52 -17.41 5.69
C ILE A 27 14.05 -17.29 5.53
N ILE A 28 14.70 -18.31 4.99
CA ILE A 28 16.15 -18.29 4.75
C ILE A 28 16.51 -17.18 3.77
N GLY A 29 15.75 -17.06 2.66
CA GLY A 29 15.93 -16.02 1.66
C GLY A 29 15.83 -14.61 2.27
N SER A 30 14.85 -14.37 3.13
CA SER A 30 14.69 -13.10 3.85
C SER A 30 15.87 -12.82 4.79
N ILE A 31 16.26 -13.78 5.64
CA ILE A 31 17.37 -13.63 6.59
C ILE A 31 18.69 -13.33 5.86
N VAL A 32 18.98 -14.09 4.80
CA VAL A 32 20.19 -13.89 3.98
C VAL A 32 20.16 -12.52 3.32
N SER A 33 19.01 -12.09 2.79
CA SER A 33 18.88 -10.79 2.12
C SER A 33 19.11 -9.64 3.09
N TYR A 34 18.54 -9.67 4.30
CA TYR A 34 18.87 -8.68 5.33
C TYR A 34 20.36 -8.72 5.70
N GLY A 35 20.94 -9.90 5.87
CA GLY A 35 22.36 -10.04 6.20
C GLY A 35 23.26 -9.42 5.13
N VAL A 36 22.99 -9.68 3.85
CA VAL A 36 23.72 -9.12 2.72
C VAL A 36 23.49 -7.61 2.61
N GLY A 37 22.24 -7.15 2.71
CA GLY A 37 21.89 -5.72 2.65
C GLY A 37 22.58 -4.92 3.75
N LEU A 38 22.44 -5.35 5.01
CA LEU A 38 23.08 -4.70 6.15
C LEU A 38 24.60 -4.71 6.06
N SER A 39 25.19 -5.81 5.58
CA SER A 39 26.64 -5.89 5.37
C SER A 39 27.12 -4.91 4.29
N LYS A 40 26.35 -4.70 3.22
CA LYS A 40 26.70 -3.74 2.16
C LYS A 40 26.62 -2.30 2.64
N VAL A 41 25.54 -1.96 3.35
CA VAL A 41 25.31 -0.62 3.91
C VAL A 41 26.41 -0.26 4.90
N HIS A 42 26.65 -1.09 5.91
CA HIS A 42 27.62 -0.81 6.97
C HIS A 42 29.06 -1.23 6.63
N SER A 43 29.37 -1.43 5.34
CA SER A 43 30.75 -1.63 4.92
C SER A 43 31.54 -0.34 5.11
N ASN A 44 32.83 -0.45 5.39
CA ASN A 44 33.69 0.71 5.52
C ASN A 44 33.93 1.33 4.13
N VAL A 45 33.71 2.63 4.00
CA VAL A 45 33.93 3.40 2.75
C VAL A 45 35.39 3.34 2.27
N GLY A 46 36.33 3.14 3.20
CA GLY A 46 37.76 3.08 2.94
C GLY A 46 38.34 4.46 2.60
N ASN A 47 39.48 4.45 1.89
CA ASN A 47 40.09 5.69 1.45
C ASN A 47 39.39 6.21 0.19
N LEU A 48 38.86 7.42 0.26
CA LEU A 48 38.31 8.12 -0.90
C LEU A 48 39.43 8.63 -1.82
N GLN A 49 39.24 8.47 -3.12
CA GLN A 49 40.07 9.06 -4.15
C GLN A 49 39.28 10.13 -4.89
N PHE A 50 39.80 11.36 -4.91
CA PHE A 50 39.23 12.42 -5.73
C PHE A 50 39.34 12.07 -7.21
N VAL A 51 38.24 12.19 -7.95
CA VAL A 51 38.15 11.86 -9.37
C VAL A 51 38.13 13.12 -10.21
N GLN A 52 37.14 14.00 -9.99
CA GLN A 52 36.93 15.22 -10.76
C GLN A 52 35.95 16.15 -10.05
N SER A 53 35.94 17.43 -10.45
CA SER A 53 34.83 18.33 -10.16
C SER A 53 33.89 18.40 -11.36
N LEU A 54 32.59 18.56 -11.09
CA LEU A 54 31.57 18.68 -12.13
C LEU A 54 30.48 19.66 -11.70
N GLN A 55 29.91 20.36 -12.67
CA GLN A 55 28.76 21.22 -12.46
C GLN A 55 27.49 20.37 -12.47
N MET A 56 26.72 20.46 -11.40
CA MET A 56 25.39 19.87 -11.30
C MET A 56 24.33 20.99 -11.32
N THR A 57 23.16 20.68 -11.85
CA THR A 57 22.02 21.61 -11.92
C THR A 57 20.98 21.19 -10.89
N ARG A 58 20.40 22.16 -10.20
CA ARG A 58 19.34 21.96 -9.20
C ARG A 58 18.13 21.31 -9.86
N ASP A 59 17.62 20.26 -9.24
CA ASP A 59 16.42 19.53 -9.67
C ASP A 59 15.32 19.76 -8.63
N THR A 60 14.55 20.84 -8.84
CA THR A 60 13.48 21.25 -7.93
C THR A 60 12.31 20.27 -7.86
N GLU A 61 12.23 19.31 -8.79
CA GLU A 61 11.19 18.26 -8.76
C GLU A 61 11.50 17.16 -7.73
N LEU A 62 12.76 17.05 -7.30
CA LEU A 62 13.23 16.04 -6.33
C LEU A 62 13.58 16.64 -4.96
N GLU A 63 13.14 17.87 -4.69
CA GLU A 63 13.35 18.52 -3.40
C GLU A 63 12.23 18.13 -2.44
N ASP A 64 12.62 17.69 -1.24
CA ASP A 64 11.68 17.30 -0.17
C ASP A 64 11.61 18.46 0.84
N TYR A 65 10.44 19.11 0.92
CA TYR A 65 10.18 20.21 1.86
C TYR A 65 8.74 20.15 2.40
N ASP A 66 8.62 20.14 3.73
CA ASP A 66 7.34 19.95 4.45
C ASP A 66 6.58 21.25 4.80
N GLY A 67 7.04 22.43 4.36
CA GLY A 67 6.31 23.68 4.57
C GLY A 67 6.53 24.36 5.93
N GLU A 68 7.37 23.81 6.82
CA GLU A 68 7.57 24.37 8.16
C GLU A 68 8.79 25.32 8.28
N GLU A 69 8.64 26.43 9.04
CA GLU A 69 9.70 27.45 9.24
C GLU A 69 10.98 26.91 9.90
N ASN A 70 10.91 25.77 10.60
CA ASN A 70 12.06 25.12 11.26
C ASN A 70 12.54 23.86 10.54
N ALA A 71 12.08 23.64 9.31
CA ALA A 71 12.39 22.42 8.57
C ALA A 71 13.79 22.47 7.95
N MET A 72 14.36 21.28 7.81
CA MET A 72 15.53 21.04 6.98
C MET A 72 15.01 20.65 5.58
N CYS A 73 15.52 21.31 4.55
CA CYS A 73 15.12 21.14 3.15
C CYS A 73 16.22 20.38 2.41
N ASP A 74 15.87 19.27 1.77
CA ASP A 74 16.81 18.52 0.94
C ASP A 74 16.81 19.11 -0.48
N VAL A 75 17.93 19.74 -0.86
CA VAL A 75 18.15 20.32 -2.19
C VAL A 75 18.91 19.33 -3.05
N THR A 76 18.27 18.85 -4.11
CA THR A 76 18.82 17.85 -5.01
C THR A 76 19.47 18.51 -6.23
N TYR A 77 20.73 18.18 -6.51
CA TYR A 77 21.47 18.61 -7.69
C TYR A 77 21.86 17.41 -8.55
N ARG A 78 21.70 17.53 -9.87
CA ARG A 78 21.94 16.43 -10.82
C ARG A 78 22.86 16.77 -11.98
N ASN A 79 23.53 15.74 -12.47
CA ASN A 79 24.22 15.73 -13.77
C ASN A 79 24.00 14.36 -14.42
N GLY A 80 22.94 14.23 -15.22
CA GLY A 80 22.48 12.95 -15.76
C GLY A 80 22.01 12.00 -14.65
N ASP A 81 22.66 10.84 -14.52
CA ASP A 81 22.36 9.84 -13.48
C ASP A 81 23.09 10.09 -12.15
N LYS A 82 23.84 11.20 -12.05
CA LYS A 82 24.57 11.59 -10.84
C LYS A 82 23.73 12.53 -10.00
N GLU A 83 23.77 12.36 -8.69
CA GLU A 83 22.95 13.09 -7.73
C GLU A 83 23.79 13.51 -6.52
N LEU A 84 23.54 14.73 -6.04
CA LEU A 84 24.05 15.29 -4.79
C LEU A 84 22.86 15.90 -4.06
N VAL A 85 22.60 15.45 -2.83
CA VAL A 85 21.56 16.02 -1.98
C VAL A 85 22.22 16.83 -0.87
N ILE A 86 21.77 18.08 -0.68
CA ILE A 86 22.28 18.99 0.34
C ILE A 86 21.13 19.40 1.24
N THR A 87 21.25 19.06 2.52
CA THR A 87 20.25 19.42 3.53
C THR A 87 20.54 20.81 4.09
N LEU A 88 19.63 21.77 3.87
CA LEU A 88 19.76 23.17 4.29
C LEU A 88 18.62 23.57 5.25
N PRO A 89 18.83 24.50 6.20
CA PRO A 89 17.73 25.13 6.91
C PRO A 89 16.79 25.88 5.96
N TYR A 90 15.49 25.96 6.28
CA TYR A 90 14.50 26.64 5.44
C TYR A 90 14.87 28.08 5.05
N GLU A 91 15.42 28.86 5.99
CA GLU A 91 15.85 30.24 5.69
C GLU A 91 16.94 30.31 4.60
N GLU A 92 17.85 29.33 4.57
CA GLU A 92 18.91 29.25 3.56
C GLU A 92 18.36 28.72 2.23
N TYR A 93 17.40 27.81 2.29
CA TYR A 93 16.68 27.30 1.13
C TYR A 93 15.93 28.41 0.37
N GLU A 94 15.16 29.25 1.07
CA GLU A 94 14.42 30.38 0.46
C GLU A 94 15.35 31.40 -0.21
N GLN A 95 16.58 31.52 0.30
CA GLN A 95 17.58 32.47 -0.21
C GLN A 95 18.46 31.85 -1.32
N LEU A 96 18.24 30.58 -1.67
CA LEU A 96 19.07 29.85 -2.60
C LEU A 96 18.75 30.22 -4.05
N ASP A 97 19.38 31.28 -4.55
CA ASP A 97 19.23 31.78 -5.92
C ASP A 97 20.05 30.98 -6.97
N SER A 98 20.96 30.10 -6.54
CA SER A 98 21.84 29.37 -7.47
C SER A 98 21.17 28.10 -7.99
N GLU A 99 20.96 28.03 -9.31
CA GLU A 99 20.48 26.81 -9.98
C GLU A 99 21.59 25.79 -10.24
N THR A 100 22.84 26.10 -9.89
CA THR A 100 23.98 25.19 -10.14
C THR A 100 24.90 25.09 -8.94
N ILE A 101 25.58 23.96 -8.81
CA ILE A 101 26.62 23.74 -7.82
C ILE A 101 27.83 23.04 -8.43
N THR A 102 29.02 23.33 -7.88
CA THR A 102 30.22 22.55 -8.17
C THR A 102 30.27 21.36 -7.22
N ALA A 103 30.02 20.16 -7.73
CA ALA A 103 30.14 18.91 -6.99
C ALA A 103 31.53 18.28 -7.20
N TYR A 104 32.08 17.70 -6.15
CA TYR A 104 33.35 16.98 -6.14
C TYR A 104 33.06 15.47 -6.09
N GLU A 105 33.47 14.74 -7.12
CA GLU A 105 33.29 13.29 -7.24
C GLU A 105 34.46 12.58 -6.57
N PHE A 106 34.13 11.69 -5.63
CA PHE A 106 35.07 10.80 -4.97
C PHE A 106 34.70 9.34 -5.23
N GLU A 107 35.71 8.48 -5.38
CA GLU A 107 35.55 7.04 -5.52
C GLU A 107 36.06 6.33 -4.26
N SER A 108 35.21 5.49 -3.67
CA SER A 108 35.53 4.66 -2.52
C SER A 108 36.38 3.44 -2.90
N ALA A 109 36.90 2.73 -1.90
CA ALA A 109 37.76 1.56 -2.12
C ALA A 109 37.07 0.40 -2.86
N ASN A 110 35.74 0.37 -2.88
CA ASN A 110 34.93 -0.62 -3.61
C ASN A 110 34.33 -0.09 -4.93
N GLY A 111 34.74 1.10 -5.38
CA GLY A 111 34.29 1.69 -6.64
C GLY A 111 32.94 2.42 -6.57
N THR A 112 32.39 2.64 -5.37
CA THR A 112 31.19 3.46 -5.16
C THR A 112 31.56 4.93 -5.33
N LYS A 113 30.78 5.64 -6.14
CA LYS A 113 30.96 7.07 -6.38
C LYS A 113 30.11 7.87 -5.41
N LEU A 114 30.73 8.83 -4.75
CA LEU A 114 30.10 9.76 -3.82
C LEU A 114 30.34 11.18 -4.31
N TYR A 115 29.40 12.08 -4.02
CA TYR A 115 29.44 13.47 -4.44
C TYR A 115 29.28 14.36 -3.20
N PHE A 116 30.06 15.43 -3.15
CA PHE A 116 30.05 16.42 -2.07
C PHE A 116 30.16 17.83 -2.65
N ASP A 117 29.72 18.84 -1.92
CA ASP A 117 29.83 20.25 -2.30
C ASP A 117 31.16 20.91 -1.91
N HIS A 118 32.07 20.15 -1.28
CA HIS A 118 33.40 20.60 -0.85
C HIS A 118 34.47 19.49 -1.01
N GLU A 119 35.75 19.91 -1.06
CA GLU A 119 36.89 18.97 -1.21
C GLU A 119 37.33 18.32 0.10
N ASP A 120 37.25 19.05 1.22
CA ASP A 120 37.74 18.61 2.53
C ASP A 120 36.73 17.70 3.26
N VAL A 121 36.39 16.57 2.64
CA VAL A 121 35.39 15.63 3.16
C VAL A 121 35.93 14.86 4.36
N SER A 122 35.21 14.90 5.48
CA SER A 122 35.60 14.15 6.67
C SER A 122 35.33 12.64 6.50
N GLN A 123 36.06 11.79 7.22
CA GLN A 123 35.82 10.34 7.20
C GLN A 123 34.43 9.95 7.70
N GLN A 124 33.86 10.70 8.65
CA GLN A 124 32.52 10.42 9.18
C GLN A 124 31.45 10.76 8.14
N GLU A 125 31.58 11.89 7.48
CA GLU A 125 30.69 12.33 6.41
C GLU A 125 30.76 11.42 5.19
N ALA A 126 31.97 11.03 4.78
CA ALA A 126 32.18 10.03 3.74
C ALA A 126 31.47 8.71 4.04
N GLN A 127 31.57 8.23 5.29
CA GLN A 127 30.91 7.01 5.72
C GLN A 127 29.38 7.15 5.73
N TYR A 128 28.84 8.29 6.17
CA TYR A 128 27.41 8.55 6.16
C TYR A 128 26.83 8.58 4.74
N SER A 129 27.44 9.35 3.83
CA SER A 129 27.04 9.42 2.42
C SER A 129 27.16 8.05 1.74
N TYR A 130 28.19 7.27 2.06
CA TYR A 130 28.35 5.90 1.61
C TYR A 130 27.22 4.98 2.09
N GLU A 131 26.86 5.03 3.38
CA GLU A 131 25.76 4.24 3.95
C GLU A 131 24.42 4.53 3.26
N GLN A 132 24.11 5.81 3.03
CA GLN A 132 22.89 6.23 2.33
C GLN A 132 22.87 5.76 0.87
N THR A 133 23.97 5.96 0.15
CA THR A 133 24.12 5.50 -1.25
C THR A 133 23.95 3.98 -1.35
N MET A 134 24.60 3.23 -0.46
CA MET A 134 24.50 1.78 -0.44
C MET A 134 23.12 1.28 0.00
N ALA A 135 22.41 2.02 0.86
CA ALA A 135 21.04 1.71 1.25
C ALA A 135 20.10 1.81 0.05
N ASN A 136 20.21 2.90 -0.73
CA ASN A 136 19.44 3.09 -1.96
C ASN A 136 19.75 2.00 -3.00
N GLN A 137 21.04 1.72 -3.26
CA GLN A 137 21.44 0.65 -4.19
C GLN A 137 21.05 -0.76 -3.74
N SER A 138 20.95 -0.99 -2.43
CA SER A 138 20.57 -2.29 -1.85
C SER A 138 19.06 -2.39 -1.61
N MET A 139 18.27 -1.38 -1.96
CA MET A 139 16.84 -1.34 -1.72
C MET A 139 16.09 -2.54 -2.33
N PRO A 140 16.38 -3.02 -3.56
CA PRO A 140 15.76 -4.25 -4.08
C PRO A 140 16.02 -5.49 -3.21
N ILE A 141 17.18 -5.58 -2.55
CA ILE A 141 17.53 -6.69 -1.64
C ILE A 141 16.68 -6.62 -0.37
N PHE A 142 16.55 -5.43 0.22
CA PHE A 142 15.70 -5.21 1.39
C PHE A 142 14.21 -5.41 1.06
N ASN A 143 13.76 -4.95 -0.10
CA ASN A 143 12.39 -5.16 -0.57
C ASN A 143 12.09 -6.64 -0.78
N PHE A 144 13.02 -7.40 -1.36
CA PHE A 144 12.88 -8.85 -1.45
C PHE A 144 12.82 -9.51 -0.05
N ALA A 145 13.61 -9.02 0.91
CA ALA A 145 13.58 -9.52 2.28
C ALA A 145 12.21 -9.27 2.95
N ASN A 146 11.70 -8.04 2.86
CA ASN A 146 10.38 -7.60 3.34
C ASN A 146 9.27 -8.42 2.68
N ALA A 147 9.24 -8.49 1.36
CA ALA A 147 8.25 -9.21 0.59
C ALA A 147 8.26 -10.72 0.87
N SER A 148 9.44 -11.30 1.10
CA SER A 148 9.55 -12.71 1.52
C SER A 148 8.89 -12.98 2.87
N ILE A 149 8.99 -12.05 3.84
CA ILE A 149 8.29 -12.17 5.13
C ILE A 149 6.77 -12.12 4.91
N ILE A 150 6.30 -11.18 4.10
CA ILE A 150 4.87 -11.05 3.79
C ILE A 150 4.36 -12.31 3.06
N LEU A 151 5.15 -12.90 2.16
CA LEU A 151 4.84 -14.19 1.52
C LEU A 151 4.81 -15.35 2.53
N VAL A 152 5.69 -15.36 3.52
CA VAL A 152 5.66 -16.34 4.61
C VAL A 152 4.34 -16.23 5.37
N LEU A 153 3.93 -15.02 5.76
CA LEU A 153 2.64 -14.79 6.42
C LEU A 153 1.45 -15.24 5.54
N SER A 154 1.51 -14.90 4.25
CA SER A 154 0.52 -15.29 3.24
C SER A 154 0.36 -16.81 3.14
N LEU A 155 1.48 -17.52 3.02
CA LEU A 155 1.50 -18.97 2.93
C LEU A 155 1.08 -19.63 4.25
N LEU A 156 1.48 -19.07 5.39
CA LEU A 156 1.06 -19.53 6.71
C LEU A 156 -0.46 -19.48 6.88
N ILE A 157 -1.11 -18.38 6.50
CA ILE A 157 -2.57 -18.25 6.57
C ILE A 157 -3.23 -19.30 5.67
N MET A 158 -2.78 -19.41 4.41
CA MET A 158 -3.36 -20.36 3.46
C MET A 158 -3.15 -21.82 3.88
N MET A 159 -2.05 -22.14 4.55
CA MET A 159 -1.76 -23.47 5.07
C MET A 159 -2.56 -23.78 6.35
N LEU A 160 -2.61 -22.85 7.32
CA LEU A 160 -3.25 -23.06 8.63
C LEU A 160 -4.77 -23.03 8.58
N PHE A 161 -5.34 -22.26 7.65
CA PHE A 161 -6.77 -22.14 7.41
C PHE A 161 -7.20 -22.78 6.09
N SER A 162 -6.40 -23.70 5.56
CA SER A 162 -6.58 -24.33 4.25
C SER A 162 -7.99 -24.84 3.99
N ARG A 163 -8.68 -25.43 4.98
CA ARG A 163 -10.04 -25.96 4.78
C ARG A 163 -11.11 -24.89 4.61
N GLN A 164 -10.84 -23.67 5.04
CA GLN A 164 -11.75 -22.54 4.88
C GLN A 164 -11.68 -21.96 3.46
N PHE A 165 -10.59 -22.21 2.72
CA PHE A 165 -10.39 -21.66 1.38
C PHE A 165 -10.48 -22.75 0.30
N THR A 166 -11.12 -22.42 -0.82
CA THR A 166 -11.09 -23.27 -2.01
C THR A 166 -9.72 -23.20 -2.67
N THR A 167 -9.39 -24.19 -3.52
CA THR A 167 -8.15 -24.15 -4.31
C THR A 167 -8.04 -22.89 -5.14
N TYR A 168 -9.14 -22.42 -5.76
CA TYR A 168 -9.16 -21.17 -6.51
C TYR A 168 -8.78 -19.98 -5.62
N GLU A 169 -9.40 -19.85 -4.44
CA GLU A 169 -9.14 -18.73 -3.52
C GLU A 169 -7.68 -18.71 -3.04
N LYS A 170 -7.11 -19.87 -2.72
CA LYS A 170 -5.69 -19.99 -2.35
C LYS A 170 -4.77 -19.61 -3.50
N SER A 171 -5.01 -20.17 -4.69
CA SER A 171 -4.20 -19.90 -5.88
C SER A 171 -4.27 -18.42 -6.27
N TRP A 172 -5.47 -17.83 -6.26
CA TRP A 172 -5.67 -16.41 -6.55
C TRP A 172 -4.91 -15.53 -5.56
N PHE A 173 -5.10 -15.75 -4.24
CA PHE A 173 -4.43 -14.97 -3.21
C PHE A 173 -2.91 -15.06 -3.32
N MET A 174 -2.37 -16.27 -3.40
CA MET A 174 -0.92 -16.46 -3.54
C MET A 174 -0.37 -15.86 -4.84
N SER A 175 -1.14 -15.86 -5.95
CA SER A 175 -0.69 -15.24 -7.20
C SER A 175 -0.56 -13.73 -7.07
N ILE A 176 -1.53 -13.06 -6.42
CA ILE A 176 -1.46 -11.61 -6.17
C ILE A 176 -0.27 -11.29 -5.26
N MET A 177 -0.05 -12.07 -4.19
CA MET A 177 1.06 -11.83 -3.26
C MET A 177 2.45 -12.05 -3.90
N VAL A 178 2.58 -13.05 -4.77
CA VAL A 178 3.81 -13.26 -5.54
C VAL A 178 4.03 -12.12 -6.53
N LEU A 179 2.98 -11.64 -7.18
CA LEU A 179 3.08 -10.50 -8.10
C LEU A 179 3.50 -9.22 -7.36
N ALA A 180 2.95 -8.97 -6.17
CA ALA A 180 3.33 -7.83 -5.33
C ALA A 180 4.82 -7.90 -4.94
N THR A 181 5.31 -9.11 -4.65
CA THR A 181 6.74 -9.35 -4.36
C THR A 181 7.65 -9.05 -5.55
N ILE A 182 7.23 -9.44 -6.76
CA ILE A 182 7.99 -9.14 -7.98
C ILE A 182 8.03 -7.62 -8.20
N PHE A 183 6.89 -6.94 -8.09
CA PHE A 183 6.81 -5.50 -8.31
C PHE A 183 7.59 -4.70 -7.27
N SER A 184 7.58 -5.09 -5.99
CA SER A 184 8.36 -4.39 -4.95
C SER A 184 9.87 -4.44 -5.17
N VAL A 185 10.37 -5.45 -5.91
CA VAL A 185 11.79 -5.59 -6.23
C VAL A 185 12.14 -4.86 -7.52
N LEU A 186 11.25 -4.90 -8.53
CA LEU A 186 11.47 -4.26 -9.83
C LEU A 186 11.25 -2.74 -9.79
N PHE A 187 10.33 -2.29 -8.94
CA PHE A 187 9.95 -0.90 -8.76
C PHE A 187 10.06 -0.56 -7.26
N PRO A 188 11.30 -0.40 -6.74
CA PRO A 188 11.50 0.06 -5.38
C PRO A 188 10.94 1.47 -5.22
N GLU A 189 10.33 1.74 -4.06
CA GLU A 189 9.80 3.07 -3.75
C GLU A 189 10.96 3.98 -3.32
N GLU A 190 10.96 5.22 -3.78
CA GLU A 190 11.92 6.22 -3.35
C GLU A 190 11.61 6.68 -1.92
N SER A 191 12.59 7.32 -1.28
CA SER A 191 12.38 7.92 0.03
C SER A 191 11.53 9.18 -0.12
N ALA A 192 10.64 9.45 0.83
CA ALA A 192 9.75 10.60 0.79
C ALA A 192 9.47 11.11 2.20
N ASN A 193 9.35 12.43 2.37
CA ASN A 193 9.09 13.09 3.65
C ASN A 193 10.10 12.67 4.74
N GLY A 194 11.39 12.54 4.39
CA GLY A 194 12.44 12.06 5.29
C GLY A 194 12.32 10.59 5.72
N ILE A 195 11.40 9.82 5.14
CA ILE A 195 11.20 8.39 5.43
C ILE A 195 11.85 7.53 4.35
N ASN A 196 12.64 6.54 4.79
CA ASN A 196 13.32 5.62 3.89
C ASN A 196 12.33 4.77 3.06
N GLY A 197 12.55 4.71 1.74
CA GLY A 197 11.74 3.93 0.79
C GLY A 197 11.58 2.44 1.13
N ILE A 198 12.55 1.83 1.86
CA ILE A 198 12.45 0.46 2.36
C ILE A 198 11.28 0.31 3.36
N LEU A 199 11.09 1.31 4.23
CA LEU A 199 10.00 1.32 5.20
C LEU A 199 8.66 1.56 4.51
N ILE A 200 8.62 2.50 3.56
CA ILE A 200 7.45 2.79 2.75
C ILE A 200 7.00 1.52 2.00
N MET A 201 7.93 0.83 1.35
CA MET A 201 7.67 -0.42 0.65
C MET A 201 7.14 -1.51 1.59
N LEU A 202 7.69 -1.63 2.80
CA LEU A 202 7.19 -2.59 3.80
C LEU A 202 5.73 -2.29 4.16
N LEU A 203 5.37 -1.03 4.35
CA LEU A 203 4.00 -0.60 4.65
C LEU A 203 3.07 -0.90 3.46
N TYR A 204 3.46 -0.60 2.22
CA TYR A 204 2.66 -0.93 1.03
C TYR A 204 2.44 -2.44 0.85
N LEU A 205 3.46 -3.26 1.12
CA LEU A 205 3.35 -4.71 1.05
C LEU A 205 2.45 -5.26 2.17
N LEU A 206 2.54 -4.71 3.38
CA LEU A 206 1.67 -5.07 4.50
C LEU A 206 0.23 -4.69 4.21
N ASP A 207 0.02 -3.47 3.71
CA ASP A 207 -1.29 -2.96 3.30
C ASP A 207 -1.89 -3.86 2.22
N THR A 208 -1.15 -4.12 1.13
CA THR A 208 -1.56 -5.03 0.06
C THR A 208 -1.97 -6.40 0.60
N PHE A 209 -1.18 -6.98 1.49
CA PHE A 209 -1.49 -8.27 2.10
C PHE A 209 -2.80 -8.26 2.90
N LEU A 210 -2.96 -7.28 3.79
CA LEU A 210 -4.14 -7.17 4.66
C LEU A 210 -5.40 -6.89 3.84
N ASN A 211 -5.31 -5.97 2.88
CA ASN A 211 -6.43 -5.59 2.03
C ASN A 211 -6.89 -6.75 1.13
N ILE A 212 -5.97 -7.43 0.44
CA ILE A 212 -6.31 -8.60 -0.39
C ILE A 212 -6.92 -9.72 0.46
N LEU A 213 -6.43 -9.93 1.67
CA LEU A 213 -7.00 -10.91 2.59
C LEU A 213 -8.41 -10.51 3.06
N CYS A 214 -8.60 -9.24 3.43
CA CYS A 214 -9.90 -8.69 3.84
C CYS A 214 -10.93 -8.88 2.73
N GLU A 215 -10.61 -8.44 1.52
CA GLU A 215 -11.45 -8.53 0.34
C GLU A 215 -11.84 -9.97 -0.01
N LEU A 216 -10.88 -10.90 0.09
CA LEU A 216 -11.16 -12.32 -0.10
C LEU A 216 -12.18 -12.82 0.93
N LEU A 217 -12.07 -12.41 2.19
CA LEU A 217 -13.02 -12.79 3.24
C LEU A 217 -14.41 -12.17 3.02
N ILE A 218 -14.49 -10.93 2.50
CA ILE A 218 -15.77 -10.30 2.11
C ILE A 218 -16.42 -11.09 0.97
N SER A 219 -15.66 -11.49 -0.05
CA SER A 219 -16.18 -12.30 -1.16
C SER A 219 -16.77 -13.63 -0.66
N LYS A 220 -16.18 -14.18 0.40
CA LYS A 220 -16.63 -15.39 1.09
C LYS A 220 -17.79 -15.16 2.05
N GLN A 221 -18.25 -13.92 2.28
CA GLN A 221 -19.30 -13.61 3.27
C GLN A 221 -18.87 -13.93 4.71
N SER A 222 -17.55 -13.99 4.97
CA SER A 222 -16.99 -14.28 6.29
C SER A 222 -17.00 -13.03 7.16
N ARG A 223 -17.65 -13.07 8.32
CA ARG A 223 -17.64 -11.95 9.27
C ARG A 223 -16.25 -11.57 9.80
N TYR A 224 -15.27 -12.46 9.70
CA TYR A 224 -13.90 -12.16 10.13
C TYR A 224 -13.19 -11.15 9.22
N ASN A 225 -13.78 -10.81 8.07
CA ASN A 225 -13.31 -9.71 7.24
C ASN A 225 -13.15 -8.42 8.07
N PHE A 226 -14.13 -8.04 8.90
CA PHE A 226 -14.06 -6.81 9.70
C PHE A 226 -12.91 -6.79 10.71
N LEU A 227 -12.47 -7.97 11.20
CA LEU A 227 -11.30 -8.03 12.07
C LEU A 227 -10.01 -7.75 11.28
N VAL A 228 -9.92 -8.27 10.06
CA VAL A 228 -8.80 -7.98 9.15
C VAL A 228 -8.88 -6.54 8.65
N SER A 229 -10.09 -6.03 8.39
CA SER A 229 -10.38 -4.65 7.99
C SER A 229 -9.85 -3.67 9.04
N VAL A 230 -10.08 -3.89 10.33
CA VAL A 230 -9.47 -3.05 11.38
C VAL A 230 -7.94 -3.01 11.29
N LEU A 231 -7.28 -4.10 10.90
CA LEU A 231 -5.83 -4.10 10.68
C LEU A 231 -5.43 -3.33 9.41
N VAL A 232 -6.24 -3.41 8.35
CA VAL A 232 -6.12 -2.56 7.16
C VAL A 232 -6.19 -1.08 7.57
N GLU A 233 -7.26 -0.68 8.25
CA GLU A 233 -7.48 0.70 8.68
C GLU A 233 -6.30 1.22 9.54
N ILE A 234 -5.79 0.42 10.47
CA ILE A 234 -4.61 0.78 11.27
C ILE A 234 -3.38 0.98 10.39
N THR A 235 -3.17 0.12 9.39
CA THR A 235 -2.03 0.23 8.47
C THR A 235 -2.16 1.47 7.60
N GLU A 236 -3.36 1.79 7.10
CA GLU A 236 -3.64 3.01 6.33
C GLU A 236 -3.44 4.27 7.16
N ILE A 237 -3.85 4.29 8.44
CA ILE A 237 -3.57 5.38 9.36
C ILE A 237 -2.05 5.57 9.51
N VAL A 238 -1.32 4.49 9.77
CA VAL A 238 0.14 4.55 9.92
C VAL A 238 0.79 5.07 8.64
N MET A 239 0.38 4.58 7.47
CA MET A 239 0.89 5.06 6.19
C MET A 239 0.60 6.55 5.99
N SER A 240 -0.63 6.99 6.22
CA SER A 240 -1.02 8.40 6.05
C SER A 240 -0.25 9.32 6.98
N LEU A 241 0.05 8.88 8.21
CA LEU A 241 0.85 9.64 9.18
C LEU A 241 2.35 9.64 8.84
N VAL A 242 2.90 8.50 8.42
CA VAL A 242 4.34 8.35 8.08
C VAL A 242 4.69 9.12 6.82
N LEU A 243 3.83 9.07 5.81
CA LEU A 243 4.04 9.73 4.52
C LEU A 243 3.43 11.14 4.48
N MET A 244 2.84 11.60 5.59
CA MET A 244 2.19 12.92 5.74
C MET A 244 1.23 13.30 4.60
N TYR A 245 0.56 12.31 4.00
CA TYR A 245 -0.29 12.48 2.81
C TYR A 245 -1.70 11.93 3.04
N ARG A 246 -2.66 12.44 2.25
CA ARG A 246 -4.07 11.98 2.24
C ARG A 246 -4.81 12.12 3.59
N PHE A 247 -4.77 13.31 4.19
CA PHE A 247 -5.50 13.62 5.44
C PHE A 247 -7.01 13.37 5.37
N ALA A 248 -7.63 13.50 4.19
CA ALA A 248 -9.04 13.18 3.99
C ALA A 248 -9.32 11.68 4.13
N THR A 249 -8.45 10.83 3.58
CA THR A 249 -8.48 9.38 3.78
C THR A 249 -8.30 9.04 5.26
N LEU A 250 -7.28 9.62 5.93
CA LEU A 250 -7.06 9.45 7.37
C LEU A 250 -8.30 9.77 8.20
N ALA A 251 -8.95 10.91 7.95
CA ALA A 251 -10.16 11.32 8.66
C ALA A 251 -11.33 10.35 8.40
N THR A 252 -11.50 9.91 7.15
CA THR A 252 -12.55 8.96 6.77
C THR A 252 -12.32 7.59 7.41
N THR A 253 -11.08 7.10 7.41
CA THR A 253 -10.69 5.85 8.06
C THR A 253 -10.99 5.87 9.56
N LEU A 254 -10.60 6.95 10.25
CA LEU A 254 -10.82 7.09 11.69
C LEU A 254 -12.29 7.26 12.07
N LEU A 255 -13.02 8.14 11.35
CA LEU A 255 -14.36 8.57 11.76
C LEU A 255 -15.49 7.72 11.15
N PHE A 256 -15.21 7.01 10.06
CA PHE A 256 -16.21 6.19 9.36
C PHE A 256 -15.84 4.70 9.34
N TRP A 257 -14.65 4.33 8.83
CA TRP A 257 -14.32 2.91 8.62
C TRP A 257 -14.15 2.12 9.92
N LEU A 258 -13.37 2.63 10.88
CA LEU A 258 -13.22 1.94 12.17
C LEU A 258 -14.57 1.72 12.90
N PRO A 259 -15.46 2.74 13.04
CA PRO A 259 -16.78 2.52 13.59
C PRO A 259 -17.65 1.57 12.75
N ILE A 260 -17.68 1.72 11.42
CA ILE A 260 -18.57 0.91 10.58
C ILE A 260 -18.15 -0.56 10.61
N ASP A 261 -16.86 -0.88 10.69
CA ASP A 261 -16.36 -2.25 10.77
C ASP A 261 -16.80 -2.95 12.05
N ILE A 262 -16.69 -2.27 13.19
CA ILE A 262 -17.11 -2.81 14.49
C ILE A 262 -18.62 -3.08 14.48
N ILE A 263 -19.42 -2.12 14.02
CA ILE A 263 -20.88 -2.25 13.95
C ILE A 263 -21.27 -3.33 12.92
N SER A 264 -20.55 -3.41 11.79
CA SER A 264 -20.77 -4.41 10.75
C SER A 264 -20.46 -5.82 11.24
N TYR A 265 -19.39 -6.01 12.02
CA TYR A 265 -19.09 -7.29 12.65
C TYR A 265 -20.24 -7.78 13.52
N ILE A 266 -20.81 -6.88 14.35
CA ILE A 266 -21.96 -7.19 15.20
C ILE A 266 -23.20 -7.52 14.36
N ASN A 267 -23.48 -6.70 13.34
CA ASN A 267 -24.65 -6.87 12.48
C ASN A 267 -24.58 -8.18 11.68
N TRP A 268 -23.44 -8.49 11.08
CA TRP A 268 -23.20 -9.73 10.34
C TRP A 268 -23.26 -10.94 11.28
N SER A 269 -22.72 -10.83 12.49
CA SER A 269 -22.81 -11.88 13.50
C SER A 269 -24.24 -12.22 13.92
N ARG A 270 -25.20 -11.30 13.75
CA ARG A 270 -26.63 -11.53 14.01
C ARG A 270 -27.36 -12.16 12.83
N HIS A 271 -26.76 -12.20 11.64
CA HIS A 271 -27.39 -12.68 10.41
C HIS A 271 -26.58 -13.79 9.73
N LYS A 272 -26.16 -14.76 10.53
CA LYS A 272 -25.47 -15.96 10.03
C LYS A 272 -26.42 -16.78 9.16
N ASP A 273 -25.86 -17.46 8.19
CA ASP A 273 -26.59 -18.46 7.41
C ASP A 273 -27.01 -19.64 8.31
N GLU A 274 -28.19 -20.20 8.06
CA GLU A 274 -28.75 -21.29 8.88
C GLU A 274 -28.03 -22.63 8.66
N LYS A 275 -27.49 -22.87 7.46
CA LYS A 275 -26.81 -24.11 7.08
C LYS A 275 -25.30 -24.00 7.25
N GLU A 276 -24.73 -22.85 6.90
CA GLU A 276 -23.29 -22.59 6.96
C GLU A 276 -22.98 -21.41 7.89
N SER A 277 -22.88 -21.66 9.20
CA SER A 277 -22.71 -20.61 10.23
C SER A 277 -21.46 -19.70 10.11
N GLU A 278 -20.56 -20.04 9.18
CA GLU A 278 -19.39 -19.24 8.80
C GLU A 278 -19.73 -18.14 7.78
N LEU A 279 -20.83 -18.31 7.03
CA LEU A 279 -21.36 -17.37 6.05
C LEU A 279 -22.40 -16.43 6.69
N THR A 280 -22.59 -15.29 6.04
CA THR A 280 -23.58 -14.28 6.41
C THR A 280 -24.56 -14.08 5.27
N VAL A 281 -25.86 -13.99 5.58
CA VAL A 281 -26.90 -13.84 4.56
C VAL A 281 -26.80 -12.48 3.86
N VAL A 282 -26.65 -12.50 2.53
CA VAL A 282 -26.58 -11.29 1.68
C VAL A 282 -27.84 -11.09 0.84
N ARG A 283 -28.08 -9.85 0.39
CA ARG A 283 -29.31 -9.43 -0.30
C ARG A 283 -29.04 -8.42 -1.43
N ARG A 284 -30.08 -8.09 -2.20
CA ARG A 284 -30.03 -7.05 -3.24
C ARG A 284 -30.68 -5.75 -2.77
N LEU A 285 -30.13 -4.64 -3.21
CA LEU A 285 -30.71 -3.31 -3.05
C LEU A 285 -31.98 -3.16 -3.93
N LYS A 286 -32.91 -2.28 -3.54
CA LYS A 286 -34.07 -1.92 -4.37
C LYS A 286 -33.68 -0.74 -5.29
N GLY A 287 -34.13 -0.75 -6.55
CA GLY A 287 -33.71 0.21 -7.58
C GLY A 287 -33.88 1.70 -7.25
N TRP A 288 -34.89 2.10 -6.44
CA TRP A 288 -35.02 3.51 -6.00
C TRP A 288 -33.90 3.94 -5.04
N GLN A 289 -33.38 3.02 -4.22
CA GLN A 289 -32.28 3.31 -3.30
C GLN A 289 -30.97 3.55 -4.06
N GLU A 290 -30.78 2.92 -5.23
CA GLU A 290 -29.61 3.16 -6.10
C GLU A 290 -29.56 4.62 -6.56
N VAL A 291 -30.70 5.18 -6.99
CA VAL A 291 -30.80 6.57 -7.45
C VAL A 291 -30.43 7.56 -6.34
N LEU A 292 -30.88 7.30 -5.10
CA LEU A 292 -30.54 8.14 -3.95
C LEU A 292 -29.05 8.08 -3.60
N VAL A 293 -28.42 6.91 -3.69
CA VAL A 293 -26.99 6.77 -3.44
C VAL A 293 -26.18 7.50 -4.50
N ILE A 294 -26.54 7.37 -5.78
CA ILE A 294 -25.85 8.08 -6.87
C ILE A 294 -25.95 9.60 -6.67
N ALA A 295 -27.15 10.12 -6.34
CA ALA A 295 -27.33 11.53 -6.03
C ALA A 295 -26.47 11.97 -4.83
N GLY A 296 -26.40 11.15 -3.78
CA GLY A 296 -25.55 11.39 -2.61
C GLY A 296 -24.06 11.45 -2.95
N ILE A 297 -23.56 10.53 -3.78
CA ILE A 297 -22.17 10.53 -4.25
C ILE A 297 -21.88 11.82 -5.02
N ILE A 298 -22.73 12.22 -5.97
CA ILE A 298 -22.54 13.45 -6.75
C ILE A 298 -22.47 14.68 -5.84
N VAL A 299 -23.41 14.80 -4.90
CA VAL A 299 -23.44 15.94 -3.96
C VAL A 299 -22.18 15.94 -3.08
N TRP A 300 -21.76 14.78 -2.56
CA TRP A 300 -20.54 14.68 -1.75
C TRP A 300 -19.30 15.09 -2.54
N THR A 301 -19.11 14.54 -3.75
CA THR A 301 -17.95 14.84 -4.59
C THR A 301 -17.85 16.33 -4.90
N VAL A 302 -18.97 17.00 -5.20
CA VAL A 302 -18.96 18.45 -5.45
C VAL A 302 -18.67 19.24 -4.18
N VAL A 303 -19.34 18.92 -3.07
CA VAL A 303 -19.21 19.69 -1.82
C VAL A 303 -17.82 19.51 -1.21
N ILE A 304 -17.39 18.27 -1.02
CA ILE A 304 -16.09 17.96 -0.42
C ILE A 304 -14.95 18.33 -1.37
N GLY A 305 -15.09 18.06 -2.67
CA GLY A 305 -14.10 18.50 -3.66
C GLY A 305 -13.91 20.02 -3.65
N TYR A 306 -15.00 20.80 -3.57
CA TYR A 306 -14.94 22.26 -3.44
C TYR A 306 -14.25 22.70 -2.14
N PHE A 307 -14.63 22.11 -0.99
CA PHE A 307 -14.03 22.45 0.29
C PHE A 307 -12.54 22.14 0.35
N ILE A 308 -12.10 20.97 -0.12
CA ILE A 308 -10.70 20.56 -0.11
C ILE A 308 -9.88 21.36 -1.13
N SER A 309 -10.42 21.61 -2.34
CA SER A 309 -9.73 22.43 -3.35
C SER A 309 -9.53 23.90 -2.94
N GLY A 310 -10.27 24.38 -1.93
CA GLY A 310 -10.10 25.70 -1.34
C GLY A 310 -9.12 25.74 -0.16
N LEU A 311 -8.61 24.59 0.28
CA LEU A 311 -7.51 24.49 1.23
C LEU A 311 -6.22 24.43 0.41
N ASP A 312 -5.26 25.31 0.70
CA ASP A 312 -3.95 25.35 0.04
C ASP A 312 -3.08 24.19 0.58
N ILE A 313 -3.43 22.96 0.19
CA ILE A 313 -2.75 21.73 0.63
C ILE A 313 -1.67 21.40 -0.39
N THR A 314 -0.48 21.95 -0.19
CA THR A 314 0.71 21.60 -0.97
C THR A 314 1.08 20.13 -0.73
N THR A 315 1.32 19.36 -1.80
CA THR A 315 1.84 17.98 -1.71
C THR A 315 2.94 17.75 -2.74
N ASP A 316 3.96 16.98 -2.40
CA ASP A 316 5.15 16.74 -3.25
C ASP A 316 4.85 15.92 -4.52
N PHE A 317 3.66 15.31 -4.61
CA PHE A 317 3.30 14.46 -5.76
C PHE A 317 2.84 15.24 -7.00
N TYR A 318 2.53 16.54 -6.88
CA TYR A 318 1.92 17.30 -7.98
C TYR A 318 2.53 18.70 -8.14
N HIS A 319 3.11 18.97 -9.31
CA HIS A 319 3.66 20.30 -9.65
C HIS A 319 2.75 21.12 -10.59
N ASN A 320 1.51 20.69 -10.80
CA ASN A 320 0.53 21.36 -11.65
C ASN A 320 -0.80 21.54 -10.92
N GLN A 321 -1.17 22.79 -10.64
CA GLN A 321 -2.38 23.16 -9.90
C GLN A 321 -3.69 22.61 -10.52
N THR A 322 -3.73 22.44 -11.84
CA THR A 322 -4.90 21.84 -12.52
C THR A 322 -4.97 20.33 -12.30
N LEU A 323 -3.81 19.66 -12.29
CA LEU A 323 -3.71 18.22 -12.02
C LEU A 323 -4.02 17.93 -10.56
N GLU A 324 -3.45 18.72 -9.66
CA GLU A 324 -3.70 18.66 -8.22
C GLU A 324 -5.19 18.82 -7.90
N THR A 325 -5.83 19.86 -8.45
CA THR A 325 -7.28 20.06 -8.31
C THR A 325 -8.05 18.85 -8.86
N ALA A 326 -7.69 18.34 -10.03
CA ALA A 326 -8.35 17.17 -10.60
C ALA A 326 -8.22 15.92 -9.71
N VAL A 327 -7.04 15.68 -9.15
CA VAL A 327 -6.79 14.57 -8.22
C VAL A 327 -7.62 14.73 -6.94
N VAL A 328 -7.73 15.93 -6.39
CA VAL A 328 -8.59 16.22 -5.21
C VAL A 328 -10.05 15.84 -5.48
N TYR A 329 -10.60 16.16 -6.65
CA TYR A 329 -11.96 15.76 -7.00
C TYR A 329 -12.10 14.25 -7.26
N ILE A 330 -11.08 13.60 -7.82
CA ILE A 330 -11.05 12.13 -7.99
C ILE A 330 -11.03 11.45 -6.61
N ASP A 331 -10.21 11.95 -5.69
CA ASP A 331 -10.11 11.45 -4.31
C ASP A 331 -11.43 11.66 -3.54
N ALA A 332 -12.04 12.84 -3.64
CA ALA A 332 -13.36 13.10 -3.05
C ALA A 332 -14.47 12.20 -3.63
N CYS A 333 -14.35 11.79 -4.90
CA CYS A 333 -15.24 10.81 -5.51
C CYS A 333 -14.97 9.39 -4.96
N ALA A 334 -13.69 8.99 -4.87
CA ALA A 334 -13.28 7.72 -4.29
C ALA A 334 -13.76 7.60 -2.84
N SER A 335 -13.60 8.65 -2.02
CA SER A 335 -14.07 8.68 -0.63
C SER A 335 -15.59 8.51 -0.54
N ALA A 336 -16.36 9.20 -1.40
CA ALA A 336 -17.82 9.10 -1.42
C ALA A 336 -18.30 7.69 -1.75
N VAL A 337 -17.68 7.10 -2.77
CA VAL A 337 -17.96 5.74 -3.22
C VAL A 337 -17.54 4.72 -2.16
N GLY A 338 -16.40 4.94 -1.47
CA GLY A 338 -15.93 4.14 -0.35
C GLY A 338 -16.91 4.14 0.83
N ILE A 339 -17.43 5.31 1.21
CA ILE A 339 -18.47 5.43 2.25
C ILE A 339 -19.74 4.68 1.83
N ALA A 340 -20.19 4.84 0.59
CA ALA A 340 -21.34 4.11 0.06
C ALA A 340 -21.10 2.60 0.11
N ASN A 341 -19.88 2.16 -0.23
CA ASN A 341 -19.47 0.77 -0.14
C ASN A 341 -19.54 0.23 1.30
N GLY A 342 -18.96 0.94 2.27
CA GLY A 342 -19.00 0.55 3.69
C GLY A 342 -20.43 0.39 4.21
N LEU A 343 -21.34 1.29 3.81
CA LEU A 343 -22.77 1.16 4.12
C LEU A 343 -23.41 -0.05 3.44
N PHE A 344 -23.07 -0.32 2.18
CA PHE A 344 -23.58 -1.49 1.47
C PHE A 344 -23.10 -2.80 2.09
N ILE A 345 -21.83 -2.88 2.51
CA ILE A 345 -21.29 -4.01 3.27
C ILE A 345 -22.03 -4.15 4.59
N PHE A 346 -22.19 -3.07 5.35
CA PHE A 346 -22.94 -3.07 6.62
C PHE A 346 -24.34 -3.66 6.46
N PHE A 347 -25.06 -3.25 5.42
CA PHE A 347 -26.41 -3.74 5.12
C PHE A 347 -26.46 -5.02 4.28
N ARG A 348 -25.31 -5.62 3.96
CA ARG A 348 -25.15 -6.89 3.22
C ARG A 348 -25.73 -6.84 1.81
N PHE A 349 -25.60 -5.69 1.14
CA PHE A 349 -26.04 -5.51 -0.24
C PHE A 349 -24.95 -5.94 -1.22
N ARG A 350 -25.34 -6.74 -2.21
CA ARG A 350 -24.45 -7.19 -3.29
C ARG A 350 -23.92 -6.02 -4.13
N GLU A 351 -24.67 -4.94 -4.25
CA GLU A 351 -24.30 -3.76 -5.03
C GLU A 351 -23.02 -3.07 -4.50
N GLN A 352 -22.54 -3.44 -3.29
CA GLN A 352 -21.22 -3.06 -2.77
C GLN A 352 -20.09 -3.31 -3.78
N TRP A 353 -20.11 -4.45 -4.48
CA TRP A 353 -19.10 -4.77 -5.49
C TRP A 353 -19.08 -3.77 -6.66
N ILE A 354 -20.21 -3.13 -6.99
CA ILE A 354 -20.23 -2.10 -8.04
C ILE A 354 -19.53 -0.83 -7.53
N ALA A 355 -19.80 -0.44 -6.28
CA ALA A 355 -19.09 0.68 -5.65
C ALA A 355 -17.58 0.39 -5.59
N TRP A 356 -17.19 -0.83 -5.23
CA TRP A 356 -15.78 -1.22 -5.16
C TRP A 356 -15.06 -1.17 -6.51
N TYR A 357 -15.71 -1.56 -7.62
CA TYR A 357 -15.15 -1.38 -8.96
C TYR A 357 -14.81 0.09 -9.26
N ILE A 358 -15.72 1.00 -8.90
CA ILE A 358 -15.55 2.43 -9.15
C ILE A 358 -14.43 2.97 -8.27
N CYS A 359 -14.43 2.63 -6.97
CA CYS A 359 -13.38 3.03 -6.03
C CYS A 359 -12.00 2.57 -6.49
N ALA A 360 -11.85 1.28 -6.81
CA ALA A 360 -10.60 0.71 -7.28
C ALA A 360 -10.10 1.34 -8.58
N ALA A 361 -10.99 1.76 -9.48
CA ALA A 361 -10.62 2.46 -10.71
C ALA A 361 -10.13 3.88 -10.44
N LEU A 362 -10.82 4.64 -9.58
CA LEU A 362 -10.39 5.99 -9.22
C LEU A 362 -9.04 5.96 -8.49
N GLU A 363 -8.87 5.06 -7.53
CA GLU A 363 -7.60 4.89 -6.80
C GLU A 363 -6.47 4.38 -7.69
N ALA A 364 -6.75 3.52 -8.68
CA ALA A 364 -5.74 3.11 -9.66
C ALA A 364 -5.26 4.29 -10.50
N VAL A 365 -6.16 5.20 -10.88
CA VAL A 365 -5.79 6.44 -11.59
C VAL A 365 -4.90 7.30 -10.72
N ILE A 366 -5.26 7.53 -9.45
CA ILE A 366 -4.44 8.28 -8.50
C ILE A 366 -3.05 7.63 -8.38
N ASN A 367 -2.98 6.32 -8.13
CA ASN A 367 -1.70 5.63 -7.94
C ASN A 367 -0.81 5.65 -9.20
N ILE A 368 -1.38 5.63 -10.41
CA ILE A 368 -0.61 5.80 -11.65
C ILE A 368 -0.03 7.22 -11.73
N ILE A 369 -0.84 8.24 -11.40
CA ILE A 369 -0.39 9.64 -11.42
C ILE A 369 0.69 9.87 -10.35
N SER A 370 0.53 9.29 -9.16
CA SER A 370 1.47 9.40 -8.04
C SER A 370 2.69 8.48 -8.14
N GLY A 371 2.86 7.71 -9.23
CA GLY A 371 4.01 6.79 -9.39
C GLY A 371 4.03 5.57 -8.46
N GLN A 372 2.95 5.31 -7.72
CA GLN A 372 2.85 4.25 -6.71
C GLN A 372 2.54 2.88 -7.35
N TYR A 373 3.48 2.35 -8.13
CA TYR A 373 3.25 1.17 -8.98
C TYR A 373 2.95 -0.12 -8.20
N VAL A 374 3.53 -0.30 -7.01
CA VAL A 374 3.29 -1.51 -6.20
C VAL A 374 1.82 -1.60 -5.76
N LEU A 375 1.19 -0.46 -5.44
CA LEU A 375 -0.23 -0.41 -5.07
C LEU A 375 -1.16 -0.73 -6.26
N LEU A 376 -0.68 -0.73 -7.50
CA LEU A 376 -1.48 -1.19 -8.64
C LEU A 376 -1.74 -2.70 -8.59
N ILE A 377 -0.86 -3.48 -7.97
CA ILE A 377 -1.09 -4.91 -7.75
C ILE A 377 -2.24 -5.13 -6.77
N LEU A 378 -2.34 -4.29 -5.74
CA LEU A 378 -3.49 -4.25 -4.85
C LEU A 378 -4.78 -3.96 -5.65
N LYS A 379 -4.78 -2.93 -6.51
CA LYS A 379 -5.97 -2.60 -7.33
C LYS A 379 -6.34 -3.71 -8.31
N LEU A 380 -5.36 -4.38 -8.93
CA LEU A 380 -5.59 -5.58 -9.74
C LEU A 380 -6.29 -6.69 -8.94
N GLY A 381 -5.84 -6.91 -7.70
CA GLY A 381 -6.49 -7.81 -6.77
C GLY A 381 -7.94 -7.40 -6.49
N TYR A 382 -8.20 -6.11 -6.22
CA TYR A 382 -9.56 -5.61 -6.04
C TYR A 382 -10.44 -5.88 -7.26
N PHE A 383 -10.00 -5.55 -8.48
CA PHE A 383 -10.80 -5.79 -9.68
C PHE A 383 -11.18 -7.26 -9.86
N THR A 384 -10.22 -8.16 -9.69
CA THR A 384 -10.44 -9.59 -9.88
C THR A 384 -11.27 -10.20 -8.75
N ASN A 385 -11.04 -9.80 -7.50
CA ASN A 385 -11.85 -10.25 -6.35
C ASN A 385 -13.27 -9.70 -6.39
N THR A 386 -13.45 -8.44 -6.79
CA THR A 386 -14.78 -7.82 -6.96
C THR A 386 -15.64 -8.63 -7.93
N THR A 387 -15.04 -9.04 -9.04
CA THR A 387 -15.68 -9.92 -10.03
C THR A 387 -16.12 -11.24 -9.37
N TYR A 388 -15.20 -11.88 -8.64
CA TYR A 388 -15.45 -13.13 -7.94
C TYR A 388 -16.56 -13.00 -6.88
N GLY A 389 -16.48 -11.96 -6.04
CA GLY A 389 -17.45 -11.63 -5.01
C GLY A 389 -18.84 -11.37 -5.57
N TYR A 390 -18.95 -10.57 -6.62
CA TYR A 390 -20.23 -10.30 -7.30
C TYR A 390 -20.89 -11.58 -7.81
N ILE A 391 -20.12 -12.46 -8.46
CA ILE A 391 -20.62 -13.75 -8.96
C ILE A 391 -21.07 -14.63 -7.79
N LYS A 392 -20.26 -14.73 -6.74
CA LYS A 392 -20.50 -15.60 -5.59
C LYS A 392 -21.74 -15.16 -4.79
N TRP A 393 -21.85 -13.88 -4.48
CA TRP A 393 -23.02 -13.31 -3.80
C TRP A 393 -24.27 -13.43 -4.68
N SER A 394 -24.17 -13.23 -5.99
CA SER A 394 -25.30 -13.44 -6.91
C SER A 394 -25.80 -14.88 -6.91
N LYS A 395 -24.89 -15.87 -6.94
CA LYS A 395 -25.24 -17.30 -6.88
C LYS A 395 -25.91 -17.64 -5.55
N TYR A 396 -25.36 -17.14 -4.44
CA TYR A 396 -25.91 -17.36 -3.10
C TYR A 396 -27.34 -16.81 -2.96
N ILE A 397 -27.59 -15.57 -3.41
CA ILE A 397 -28.92 -14.96 -3.36
C ILE A 397 -29.92 -15.78 -4.17
N LYS A 398 -29.53 -16.22 -5.37
CA LYS A 398 -30.39 -17.03 -6.24
C LYS A 398 -30.75 -18.37 -5.60
N SER A 399 -29.78 -19.08 -5.04
CA SER A 399 -30.02 -20.40 -4.43
C SER A 399 -30.92 -20.33 -3.21
N HIS A 400 -30.80 -19.27 -2.40
CA HIS A 400 -31.64 -19.08 -1.21
C HIS A 400 -33.08 -18.72 -1.58
N GLN A 401 -33.27 -17.88 -2.59
CA GLN A 401 -34.61 -17.58 -3.11
C GLN A 401 -35.31 -18.83 -3.70
N GLU A 402 -34.56 -19.72 -4.36
CA GLU A 402 -35.10 -20.98 -4.87
C GLU A 402 -35.47 -21.95 -3.73
N GLN A 403 -34.62 -22.05 -2.70
CA GLN A 403 -34.90 -22.89 -1.52
C GLN A 403 -36.10 -22.39 -0.71
N GLU A 404 -36.22 -21.09 -0.50
CA GLU A 404 -37.36 -20.48 0.19
C GLU A 404 -38.67 -20.75 -0.57
N LYS A 405 -38.66 -20.62 -1.90
CA LYS A 405 -39.81 -21.00 -2.74
C LYS A 405 -40.14 -22.48 -2.62
N LEU A 406 -39.14 -23.37 -2.65
CA LEU A 406 -39.33 -24.82 -2.53
C LEU A 406 -39.84 -25.25 -1.14
N SER A 407 -39.52 -24.51 -0.06
CA SER A 407 -40.03 -24.81 1.29
C SER A 407 -41.46 -24.32 1.55
N ILE A 408 -41.98 -23.47 0.67
CA ILE A 408 -43.38 -22.97 0.73
C ILE A 408 -44.34 -23.95 0.01
N PHE A 409 -43.81 -24.85 -0.82
CA PHE A 409 -44.53 -25.99 -1.41
C PHE A 409 -44.31 -27.25 -0.59
#